data_AF-A0A1T3JA14-F1
#
_entry.id   AF-A0A1T3JA14-F1
#
_cell.length_a   1.000
_cell.length_b   1.000
_cell.length_c   1.000
_cell.angle_alpha   90.00
_cell.angle_beta   90.00
_cell.angle_gamma   90.00
#
_symmetry.space_group_name_H-M   'P 1'
#
loop_
_entity.id
_entity.type
_entity.pdbx_description
1 polymer ?
#
loop_
_entity_poly.entity_id
_entity_poly.type
_entity_poly.pdbx_seq_one_letter_code
_entity_poly.pdbx_strand_id
1 'polypeptide(L)'
;MKTLEMLLVTNQQINSSQFSNWKITLAENTESAIEKMQSIDFDLIALDKSLDENMLIKIQKIAGFQQSDVTLFIFSSLDEMINKTNQAVEELKTQKQQNYSFTDNMFATHPLYCNRP
;
A
#
# COMPACT_ATOMS: atom_id res chain seq x y z
N MET A 1 -5.54 9.30 -12.97
CA MET A 1 -5.35 8.29 -11.91
C MET A 1 -4.18 8.74 -11.07
N LYS A 2 -4.30 8.74 -9.73
CA LYS A 2 -3.18 9.08 -8.84
C LYS A 2 -2.20 7.90 -8.86
N THR A 3 -0.93 8.16 -9.15
CA THR A 3 0.14 7.16 -9.03
C THR A 3 0.29 6.78 -7.56
N LEU A 4 0.36 5.48 -7.27
CA LEU A 4 0.58 4.97 -5.91
C LEU A 4 2.07 4.84 -5.62
N GLU A 5 2.49 5.08 -4.39
CA GLU A 5 3.91 4.98 -3.98
C GLU A 5 4.16 3.62 -3.31
N MET A 6 5.17 2.90 -3.81
CA MET A 6 5.58 1.60 -3.28
C MET A 6 7.03 1.63 -2.83
N LEU A 7 7.29 1.15 -1.62
CA LEU A 7 8.64 0.85 -1.17
C LEU A 7 8.93 -0.64 -1.40
N LEU A 8 9.99 -0.92 -2.12
CA LEU A 8 10.44 -2.28 -2.41
C LEU A 8 11.80 -2.50 -1.75
N VAL A 9 11.84 -3.36 -0.73
CA VAL A 9 13.06 -3.69 -0.01
C VAL A 9 13.56 -5.04 -0.52
N THR A 10 14.66 -5.02 -1.27
CA THR A 10 15.24 -6.22 -1.89
C THR A 10 16.72 -6.01 -2.18
N ASN A 11 17.46 -7.12 -2.23
CA ASN A 11 18.84 -7.15 -2.72
C ASN A 11 18.93 -7.53 -4.21
N GLN A 12 17.78 -7.75 -4.85
CA GLN A 12 17.68 -8.21 -6.23
C GLN A 12 17.35 -7.05 -7.17
N GLN A 13 17.90 -7.10 -8.39
CA GLN A 13 17.49 -6.17 -9.43
C GLN A 13 16.11 -6.54 -9.95
N ILE A 14 15.15 -5.64 -9.78
CA ILE A 14 13.76 -5.83 -10.21
C ILE A 14 13.47 -4.88 -11.36
N ASN A 15 12.88 -5.41 -12.43
CA ASN A 15 12.43 -4.60 -13.55
C ASN A 15 11.07 -3.96 -13.22
N SER A 16 11.08 -2.66 -12.92
CA SER A 16 9.90 -1.89 -12.53
C SER A 16 8.86 -1.71 -13.64
N SER A 17 9.18 -2.03 -14.91
CA SER A 17 8.27 -1.88 -16.05
C SER A 17 7.01 -2.75 -15.98
N GLN A 18 6.99 -3.76 -15.11
CA GLN A 18 5.86 -4.66 -14.92
C GLN A 18 4.79 -4.12 -13.97
N PHE A 19 5.08 -3.02 -13.26
CA PHE A 19 4.16 -2.43 -12.30
C PHE A 19 3.47 -1.21 -12.91
N SER A 20 2.26 -1.42 -13.42
CA SER A 20 1.42 -0.32 -13.90
C SER A 20 0.84 0.46 -12.72
N ASN A 21 0.89 1.80 -12.79
CA ASN A 21 0.38 2.75 -11.77
C ASN A 21 1.14 2.83 -10.43
N TRP A 22 2.32 2.22 -10.33
CA TRP A 22 3.17 2.33 -9.14
C TRP A 22 4.44 3.12 -9.42
N LYS A 23 4.78 4.03 -8.50
CA LYS A 23 6.10 4.62 -8.38
C LYS A 23 6.88 3.83 -7.35
N ILE A 24 7.85 3.05 -7.84
CA ILE A 24 8.65 2.15 -7.01
C ILE A 24 9.89 2.87 -6.51
N THR A 25 10.05 2.86 -5.20
CA THR A 25 11.26 3.28 -4.51
C THR A 25 11.98 2.05 -3.98
N LEU A 26 13.23 1.83 -4.40
CA LEU A 26 14.03 0.67 -4.01
C LEU A 26 14.82 0.94 -2.74
N ALA A 27 14.89 0.00 -1.80
CA ALA A 27 15.80 0.06 -0.65
C ALA A 27 16.56 -1.26 -0.51
N GLU A 28 17.87 -1.18 -0.33
CA GLU A 28 18.75 -2.36 -0.26
C GLU A 28 18.98 -2.83 1.18
N ASN A 29 18.71 -1.98 2.18
CA ASN A 29 19.00 -2.28 3.58
C ASN A 29 17.97 -1.63 4.52
N THR A 30 18.04 -1.98 5.80
CA THR A 30 17.07 -1.53 6.80
C THR A 30 17.10 -0.01 6.94
N GLU A 31 18.29 0.59 6.99
CA GLU A 31 18.48 2.01 7.22
C GLU A 31 17.91 2.84 6.07
N SER A 32 18.20 2.46 4.83
CA SER A 32 17.65 3.10 3.64
C SER A 32 16.13 2.96 3.56
N ALA A 33 15.58 1.80 3.96
CA ALA A 33 14.14 1.61 4.02
C ALA A 33 13.48 2.56 5.04
N ILE A 34 14.08 2.70 6.23
CA ILE A 34 13.59 3.59 7.29
C ILE A 34 13.69 5.06 6.85
N GLU A 35 14.82 5.49 6.30
CA GLU A 35 15.02 6.86 5.82
C GLU A 35 13.95 7.26 4.79
N LYS A 36 13.62 6.31 3.90
CA LYS A 36 12.58 6.51 2.88
C LYS A 36 11.19 6.60 3.48
N MET A 37 10.85 5.74 4.45
CA MET A 37 9.57 5.79 5.17
C MET A 37 9.36 7.10 5.92
N GLN A 38 10.44 7.73 6.40
CA GLN A 38 10.39 9.04 7.05
C GLN A 38 10.22 10.20 6.06
N SER A 39 10.62 9.99 4.80
CA SER A 39 10.62 11.03 3.77
C SER A 39 9.34 11.05 2.93
N ILE A 40 8.72 9.87 2.74
CA ILE A 40 7.58 9.68 1.84
C ILE A 40 6.57 8.73 2.50
N ASP A 41 5.30 9.08 2.45
CA ASP A 41 4.21 8.17 2.78
C ASP A 41 4.03 7.14 1.66
N PHE A 42 4.11 5.86 2.00
CA PHE A 42 3.93 4.76 1.04
C PHE A 42 2.53 4.17 1.19
N ASP A 43 1.91 3.82 0.06
CA ASP A 43 0.66 3.06 0.06
C ASP A 43 0.96 1.55 0.27
N LEU A 44 2.16 1.10 -0.13
CA LEU A 44 2.58 -0.30 -0.11
C LEU A 44 4.05 -0.47 0.23
N ILE A 45 4.36 -1.45 1.09
CA ILE A 45 5.73 -1.89 1.38
C ILE A 45 5.83 -3.39 1.06
N ALA A 46 6.72 -3.73 0.12
CA ALA A 46 7.03 -5.11 -0.23
C ALA A 46 8.43 -5.47 0.26
N LEU A 47 8.52 -6.58 0.99
CA LEU A 47 9.77 -7.07 1.58
C LEU A 47 10.17 -8.41 0.97
N ASP A 48 11.41 -8.49 0.51
CA ASP A 48 11.98 -9.72 -0.03
C ASP A 48 12.30 -10.71 1.10
N LYS A 49 11.77 -11.93 1.02
CA LYS A 49 12.00 -12.99 2.01
C LYS A 49 13.46 -13.44 2.09
N SER A 50 14.26 -13.19 1.06
CA SER A 50 15.70 -13.49 1.08
C SER A 50 16.51 -12.59 2.03
N LEU A 51 15.91 -11.51 2.53
CA LEU A 51 16.51 -10.64 3.53
C LEU A 51 16.57 -11.32 4.90
N ASP A 52 17.48 -10.83 5.74
CA ASP A 52 17.63 -11.30 7.12
C ASP A 52 16.33 -11.12 7.92
N GLU A 53 15.96 -12.14 8.69
CA GLU A 53 14.69 -12.17 9.43
C GLU A 53 14.60 -11.03 10.46
N ASN A 54 15.71 -10.70 11.11
CA ASN A 54 15.74 -9.59 12.07
C ASN A 54 15.56 -8.24 11.36
N MET A 55 16.10 -8.09 10.15
CA MET A 55 15.84 -6.93 9.29
C MET A 55 14.36 -6.83 8.88
N LEU A 56 13.73 -7.94 8.47
CA LEU A 56 12.30 -7.97 8.12
C LEU A 56 11.42 -7.53 9.29
N ILE A 57 11.65 -8.09 10.48
CA ILE A 57 10.89 -7.77 11.71
C ILE A 57 11.04 -6.29 12.07
N LYS A 58 12.26 -5.74 11.96
CA LYS A 58 12.51 -4.32 12.24
C LYS A 58 11.72 -3.41 11.31
N ILE A 59 11.77 -3.68 10.01
CA ILE A 59 11.04 -2.89 9.01
C ILE A 59 9.53 -2.96 9.26
N GLN A 60 8.99 -4.16 9.52
CA GLN A 60 7.57 -4.34 9.82
C GLN A 60 7.12 -3.53 11.02
N LYS A 61 7.89 -3.58 12.12
CA LYS A 61 7.59 -2.80 13.32
C LYS A 61 7.59 -1.31 13.03
N ILE A 62 8.63 -0.81 12.36
CA ILE A 62 8.77 0.63 12.08
C ILE A 62 7.67 1.12 11.15
N ALA A 63 7.35 0.37 10.10
CA ALA A 63 6.25 0.67 9.21
C ALA A 63 4.93 0.80 9.98
N GLY A 64 4.63 -0.14 10.89
CA GLY A 64 3.42 -0.10 11.71
C GLY A 64 3.36 1.05 12.73
N PHE A 65 4.49 1.67 13.07
CA PHE A 65 4.51 2.87 13.91
C PHE A 65 4.44 4.17 13.10
N GLN A 66 5.09 4.22 11.95
CA GLN A 66 5.24 5.46 11.17
C GLN A 66 4.14 5.66 10.14
N GLN A 67 3.52 4.60 9.63
CA GLN A 67 2.54 4.68 8.55
C GLN A 67 1.26 3.96 8.95
N SER A 68 0.19 4.74 9.14
CA SER A 68 -1.09 4.25 9.69
C SER A 68 -1.89 3.42 8.69
N ASP A 69 -1.73 3.68 7.40
CA ASP A 69 -2.53 3.12 6.31
C ASP A 69 -1.65 2.47 5.21
N VAL A 70 -0.54 1.83 5.61
CA VAL A 70 0.34 1.13 4.66
C VAL A 70 0.01 -0.35 4.59
N THR A 71 -0.13 -0.88 3.37
CA THR A 71 -0.20 -2.33 3.17
C THR A 71 1.22 -2.90 3.16
N LEU A 72 1.50 -3.91 3.96
CA LEU A 72 2.82 -4.55 4.03
C LEU A 72 2.72 -6.04 3.75
N PHE A 73 3.59 -6.56 2.87
CA PHE A 73 3.72 -7.99 2.65
C PHE A 73 5.16 -8.44 2.42
N ILE A 74 5.41 -9.72 2.70
CA ILE A 74 6.65 -10.41 2.35
C ILE A 74 6.40 -11.23 1.08
N PHE A 75 7.37 -11.25 0.16
CA PHE A 75 7.34 -12.04 -1.07
C PHE A 75 8.58 -12.92 -1.21
N SER A 76 8.44 -14.08 -1.83
CA SER A 76 9.54 -15.02 -2.10
C SER A 76 9.92 -15.11 -3.57
N SER A 77 9.03 -14.62 -4.46
CA SER A 77 9.27 -14.56 -5.90
C SER A 77 8.65 -13.29 -6.50
N LEU A 78 9.14 -12.95 -7.69
CA LEU A 78 8.66 -11.78 -8.43
C LEU A 78 7.19 -11.94 -8.88
N ASP A 79 6.78 -13.15 -9.30
CA ASP A 79 5.38 -13.44 -9.63
C ASP A 79 4.45 -13.27 -8.42
N GLU A 80 4.90 -13.73 -7.25
CA GLU A 80 4.15 -13.56 -5.99
C GLU A 80 4.01 -12.08 -5.63
N MET A 81 5.09 -11.30 -5.77
CA MET A 81 5.09 -9.86 -5.54
C MET A 81 4.11 -9.15 -6.47
N ILE A 82 4.10 -9.46 -7.77
CA ILE A 82 3.18 -8.85 -8.74
C ILE A 82 1.73 -9.16 -8.37
N ASN A 83 1.43 -10.42 -8.06
CA ASN A 83 0.07 -10.83 -7.67
C ASN A 83 -0.40 -10.11 -6.40
N LYS A 84 0.45 -10.04 -5.36
CA LYS A 84 0.14 -9.33 -4.12
C LYS A 84 0.00 -7.82 -4.31
N THR A 85 0.82 -7.23 -5.18
CA THR A 85 0.74 -5.80 -5.52
C THR A 85 -0.58 -5.49 -6.23
N ASN A 86 -0.99 -6.32 -7.19
CA ASN A 86 -2.28 -6.17 -7.86
C ASN A 86 -3.46 -6.34 -6.91
N GLN A 87 -3.39 -7.31 -5.99
CA GLN A 87 -4.40 -7.49 -4.96
C GLN A 87 -4.51 -6.26 -4.05
N ALA A 88 -3.38 -5.70 -3.61
CA ALA A 88 -3.34 -4.50 -2.79
C ALA A 88 -3.97 -3.29 -3.50
N VAL A 89 -3.80 -3.14 -4.82
CA VAL A 89 -4.48 -2.09 -5.60
C VAL A 89 -6.01 -2.22 -5.50
N GLU A 90 -6.54 -3.44 -5.66
CA GLU A 90 -7.98 -3.68 -5.61
C GLU A 90 -8.54 -3.48 -4.19
N GLU A 91 -7.80 -3.87 -3.16
CA GLU A 91 -8.15 -3.62 -1.77
C GLU A 91 -8.18 -2.12 -1.44
N LEU A 92 -7.16 -1.36 -1.87
CA LEU A 92 -7.08 0.10 -1.69
C LEU A 92 -8.21 0.84 -2.44
N LYS A 93 -8.59 0.37 -3.63
CA LYS A 93 -9.76 0.90 -4.36
C LYS A 93 -11.06 0.66 -3.59
N THR A 94 -11.23 -0.54 -3.05
CA THR A 94 -12.44 -0.96 -2.34
C THR A 94 -12.60 -0.20 -1.01
N GLN A 95 -11.52 -0.07 -0.24
CA GLN A 95 -11.51 0.72 1.00
C GLN A 95 -11.85 2.19 0.75
N LYS A 96 -11.29 2.79 -0.30
CA LYS A 96 -11.63 4.16 -0.70
C LYS A 96 -13.11 4.28 -1.08
N GLN A 97 -13.66 3.35 -1.87
CA GLN A 97 -15.09 3.36 -2.23
C GLN A 97 -16.02 3.25 -1.01
N GLN A 98 -15.68 2.42 -0.03
CA GLN A 98 -16.50 2.27 1.18
C GLN A 98 -16.54 3.56 2.02
N ASN A 99 -15.45 4.33 2.07
CA ASN A 99 -15.42 5.62 2.77
C ASN A 99 -16.25 6.73 2.08
N TYR A 100 -16.49 6.64 0.77
CA TYR A 100 -17.41 7.56 0.08
C TYR A 100 -18.90 7.23 0.33
N SER A 101 -19.22 6.01 0.78
CA SER A 101 -20.61 5.57 1.01
C SER A 101 -21.27 6.13 2.28
N PHE A 102 -20.51 6.81 3.15
CA PHE A 102 -21.07 7.40 4.37
C PHE A 102 -21.86 8.70 4.14
N THR A 103 -21.66 9.41 3.03
CA THR A 103 -22.36 10.69 2.76
C THR A 103 -23.56 10.57 1.84
N ASP A 104 -23.62 9.56 0.96
CA ASP A 104 -24.73 9.40 0.01
C ASP A 104 -26.02 8.86 0.66
N ASN A 105 -25.92 8.10 1.74
CA ASN A 105 -27.10 7.51 2.39
C ASN A 105 -27.70 8.36 3.51
N MET A 106 -27.03 9.43 3.97
CA MET A 106 -27.54 10.25 5.09
C MET A 106 -28.66 11.21 4.66
N PHE A 107 -28.80 11.50 3.36
CA PHE A 107 -29.87 12.35 2.83
C PHE A 107 -30.97 11.59 2.08
N ALA A 108 -30.72 10.34 1.65
CA ALA A 108 -31.68 9.55 0.87
C ALA A 108 -32.90 9.07 1.67
N THR A 109 -32.84 9.07 3.00
CA THR A 109 -33.93 8.56 3.86
C THR A 109 -34.56 9.61 4.77
N HIS A 110 -34.23 10.90 4.60
CA HIS A 110 -34.82 11.93 5.46
C HIS A 110 -36.28 12.21 5.04
N PRO A 111 -37.28 12.01 5.92
CA PRO A 111 -38.71 12.10 5.57
C PRO A 111 -39.17 13.52 5.18
N LEU A 112 -38.28 14.51 5.21
CA LEU A 112 -38.54 15.86 4.73
C LEU A 112 -38.51 15.99 3.19
N TYR A 113 -37.94 15.02 2.47
CA TYR A 113 -37.88 15.04 1.01
C TYR A 113 -38.91 14.13 0.31
N CYS A 114 -39.69 13.34 1.07
CA CYS A 114 -40.86 12.63 0.57
C CYS A 114 -42.12 13.51 0.70
N ASN A 115 -42.13 14.63 -0.03
CA ASN A 115 -43.29 15.51 -0.20
C ASN A 115 -42.95 16.38 -1.42
N ARG A 116 -43.48 16.17 -2.63
CA ARG A 116 -44.88 16.23 -3.12
C ARG A 116 -44.75 16.17 -4.67
N PRO A 117 -45.84 16.24 -5.47
CA PRO A 117 -47.19 15.69 -5.36
C PRO A 117 -47.44 14.54 -6.35
#